data_AF-A0A1B6CV76-F1
#
_entry.id   AF-A0A1B6CV76-F1
#
_cell.length_a   1.000
_cell.length_b   1.000
_cell.length_c   1.000
_cell.angle_alpha   90.00
_cell.angle_beta   90.00
_cell.angle_gamma   90.00
#
_symmetry.space_group_name_H-M   'P 1'
#
loop_
_entity.id
_entity.type
_entity.pdbx_description
1 polymer ?
#
loop_
_entity_poly.entity_id
_entity_poly.type
_entity_poly.pdbx_seq_one_letter_code
_entity_poly.pdbx_strand_id
1 'polypeptide(L)'
;DKLNGVGGRQREYKDALDKAKSWLREVEPKANKILSEPVAADPNTLEDQLNRAKALNNEFVAQGRLIDNAKQALESFLRVVEGQIAPSERESYVQPVVELNDKLNGVGGRQREYKDALDKAKSWLREVEPKANKILSEPVAADPNTLEDQLNRAKALNNEFVAQGRLIDNAKQALESFLRVVEGQIAPSERESYVQPVVELNDK
;
A
#
# COMPACT_ATOMS: atom_id res chain seq x y z
N ASP A 1 -9.73 -26.12 -41.17
CA ASP A 1 -10.36 -25.22 -40.18
C ASP A 1 -9.79 -25.20 -38.76
N LYS A 2 -9.15 -26.25 -38.22
CA LYS A 2 -8.55 -26.19 -36.86
C LYS A 2 -7.41 -25.16 -36.69
N LEU A 3 -6.58 -24.97 -37.71
CA LEU A 3 -5.42 -24.06 -37.66
C LEU A 3 -5.80 -22.57 -37.57
N ASN A 4 -6.95 -22.18 -38.14
CA ASN A 4 -7.45 -20.80 -38.08
C ASN A 4 -7.93 -20.42 -36.66
N GLY A 5 -8.40 -21.39 -35.87
CA GLY A 5 -8.86 -21.16 -34.49
C GLY A 5 -7.72 -21.06 -33.47
N VAL A 6 -6.59 -21.74 -33.71
CA VAL A 6 -5.41 -21.68 -32.82
C VAL A 6 -4.74 -20.31 -32.89
N GLY A 7 -4.47 -19.82 -34.11
CA GLY A 7 -3.83 -18.51 -34.30
C GLY A 7 -4.67 -17.34 -33.78
N GLY A 8 -5.99 -17.43 -33.89
CA GLY A 8 -6.91 -16.44 -33.31
C GLY A 8 -6.83 -16.40 -31.78
N ARG A 9 -6.97 -17.54 -31.12
CA ARG A 9 -6.92 -17.64 -29.65
C ARG A 9 -5.54 -17.27 -29.07
N GLN A 10 -4.46 -17.60 -29.78
CA GLN A 10 -3.13 -17.17 -29.38
C GLN A 10 -2.98 -15.64 -29.43
N ARG A 11 -3.57 -14.99 -30.44
CA ARG A 11 -3.57 -13.51 -30.54
C ARG A 11 -4.42 -12.89 -29.44
N GLU A 12 -5.61 -13.40 -29.20
CA GLU A 12 -6.49 -12.94 -28.10
C GLU A 12 -5.79 -13.03 -26.74
N TYR A 13 -5.10 -14.15 -26.47
CA TYR A 13 -4.29 -14.31 -25.27
C TYR A 13 -3.18 -13.25 -25.17
N LYS A 14 -2.39 -13.06 -26.24
CA LYS A 14 -1.31 -12.05 -26.24
C LYS A 14 -1.85 -10.64 -26.03
N ASP A 15 -2.93 -10.26 -26.71
CA ASP A 15 -3.55 -8.95 -26.57
C ASP A 15 -4.08 -8.70 -25.15
N ALA A 16 -4.70 -9.72 -24.53
CA ALA A 16 -5.17 -9.62 -23.15
C ALA A 16 -4.01 -9.51 -22.15
N LEU A 17 -2.95 -10.30 -22.35
CA LEU A 17 -1.74 -10.27 -21.53
C LEU A 17 -1.05 -8.90 -21.61
N ASP A 18 -0.91 -8.34 -22.81
CA ASP A 18 -0.23 -7.05 -23.01
C ASP A 18 -1.01 -5.89 -22.39
N LYS A 19 -2.35 -5.90 -22.49
CA LYS A 19 -3.20 -4.93 -21.78
C LYS A 19 -3.01 -5.00 -20.27
N ALA A 20 -3.01 -6.21 -19.71
CA ALA A 20 -2.80 -6.43 -18.28
C ALA A 20 -1.40 -5.97 -17.82
N LYS A 21 -0.36 -6.28 -18.61
CA LYS A 21 1.02 -5.82 -18.37
C LYS A 21 1.15 -4.30 -18.41
N SER A 22 0.56 -3.65 -19.41
CA SER A 22 0.61 -2.19 -19.56
C SER A 22 -0.04 -1.51 -18.36
N TRP A 23 -1.24 -1.95 -17.99
CA TRP A 23 -1.93 -1.40 -16.83
C TRP A 23 -1.14 -1.60 -15.53
N LEU A 24 -0.57 -2.79 -15.30
CA LEU A 24 0.26 -3.02 -14.10
C LEU A 24 1.50 -2.13 -14.06
N ARG A 25 2.15 -1.88 -15.20
CA ARG A 25 3.30 -0.96 -15.30
C ARG A 25 2.91 0.49 -14.97
N GLU A 26 1.68 0.89 -15.24
CA GLU A 26 1.18 2.25 -14.96
C GLU A 26 0.73 2.43 -13.51
N VAL A 27 0.05 1.42 -12.94
CA VAL A 27 -0.55 1.52 -11.60
C VAL A 27 0.46 1.25 -10.49
N GLU A 28 1.44 0.36 -10.71
CA GLU A 28 2.43 -0.02 -9.70
C GLU A 28 3.26 1.16 -9.16
N PRO A 29 3.85 2.06 -9.98
CA PRO A 29 4.61 3.19 -9.45
C PRO A 29 3.71 4.17 -8.68
N LYS A 30 2.46 4.36 -9.12
CA LYS A 30 1.46 5.18 -8.40
C LYS A 30 1.13 4.57 -7.05
N ALA A 31 0.90 3.26 -7.02
CA ALA A 31 0.65 2.51 -5.80
C ALA A 31 1.84 2.61 -4.86
N ASN A 32 3.05 2.28 -5.31
CA ASN A 32 4.25 2.35 -4.48
C ASN A 32 4.44 3.74 -3.88
N LYS A 33 4.22 4.82 -4.65
CA LYS A 33 4.30 6.20 -4.14
C LYS A 33 3.30 6.48 -3.01
N ILE A 34 2.04 6.06 -3.18
CA ILE A 34 0.99 6.27 -2.16
C ILE A 34 1.29 5.43 -0.91
N LEU A 35 1.72 4.19 -1.10
CA LEU A 35 1.95 3.22 -0.02
C LEU A 35 3.24 3.48 0.77
N SER A 36 4.21 4.18 0.17
CA SER A 36 5.44 4.61 0.87
C SER A 36 5.26 5.88 1.68
N GLU A 37 4.17 6.62 1.48
CA GLU A 37 3.93 7.89 2.16
C GLU A 37 3.57 7.64 3.64
N PRO A 38 4.29 8.24 4.60
CA PRO A 38 3.94 8.14 6.02
C PRO A 38 2.51 8.62 6.28
N VAL A 39 1.83 7.98 7.23
CA VAL A 39 0.50 8.41 7.67
C VAL A 39 0.59 9.81 8.26
N ALA A 40 -0.22 10.74 7.74
CA ALA A 40 -0.21 12.13 8.17
C ALA A 40 -0.71 12.29 9.61
N ALA A 41 -0.14 13.28 10.31
CA ALA A 41 -0.47 13.60 11.70
C ALA A 41 -1.57 14.65 11.85
N ASP A 42 -2.00 15.30 10.77
CA ASP A 42 -3.10 16.27 10.77
C ASP A 42 -4.34 15.75 10.03
N PRO A 43 -5.55 16.17 10.43
CA PRO A 43 -6.80 15.63 9.87
C PRO A 43 -7.00 15.89 8.37
N ASN A 44 -6.54 17.03 7.84
CA ASN A 44 -6.81 17.43 6.45
C ASN A 44 -5.95 16.60 5.48
N THR A 45 -4.64 16.52 5.76
CA THR A 45 -3.72 15.72 4.94
C THR A 45 -4.08 14.24 4.99
N LEU A 46 -4.55 13.76 6.16
CA LEU A 46 -4.98 12.37 6.31
C LEU A 46 -6.25 12.06 5.50
N GLU A 47 -7.19 13.00 5.39
CA GLU A 47 -8.35 12.87 4.50
C GLU A 47 -7.92 12.73 3.04
N ASP A 48 -6.95 13.54 2.60
CA ASP A 48 -6.41 13.48 1.25
C ASP A 48 -5.68 12.16 0.97
N GLN A 49 -4.90 11.66 1.93
CA GLN A 49 -4.28 10.33 1.86
C GLN A 49 -5.34 9.23 1.72
N LEU A 50 -6.41 9.28 2.51
CA LEU A 50 -7.50 8.31 2.47
C LEU A 50 -8.24 8.35 1.13
N ASN A 51 -8.49 9.55 0.59
CA ASN A 51 -9.12 9.71 -0.71
C ASN A 51 -8.26 9.14 -1.85
N ARG A 52 -6.94 9.37 -1.81
CA ARG A 52 -5.99 8.76 -2.75
C ARG A 52 -5.97 7.23 -2.65
N ALA A 53 -5.95 6.68 -1.43
CA ALA A 53 -6.00 5.25 -1.20
C ALA A 53 -7.32 4.61 -1.70
N LYS A 54 -8.46 5.29 -1.51
CA LYS A 54 -9.77 4.86 -2.04
C LYS A 54 -9.80 4.90 -3.57
N ALA A 55 -9.28 5.96 -4.18
CA ALA A 55 -9.20 6.05 -5.64
C ALA A 55 -8.36 4.91 -6.22
N LEU A 56 -7.20 4.63 -5.61
CA LEU A 56 -6.35 3.51 -5.98
C LEU A 56 -7.08 2.16 -5.84
N ASN A 57 -7.77 1.93 -4.71
CA ASN A 57 -8.60 0.73 -4.53
C ASN A 57 -9.64 0.56 -5.62
N ASN A 58 -10.35 1.63 -5.98
CA ASN A 58 -11.36 1.59 -7.03
C ASN A 58 -10.75 1.27 -8.40
N GLU A 59 -9.56 1.79 -8.69
CA GLU A 59 -8.80 1.45 -9.90
C GLU A 59 -8.41 -0.03 -9.93
N PHE A 60 -7.91 -0.59 -8.82
CA PHE A 60 -7.62 -2.02 -8.70
C PHE A 60 -8.85 -2.90 -8.90
N VAL A 61 -10.00 -2.53 -8.33
CA VAL A 61 -11.26 -3.26 -8.52
C VAL A 61 -11.73 -3.18 -9.97
N ALA A 62 -11.66 -2.00 -10.58
CA ALA A 62 -12.14 -1.78 -11.95
C ALA A 62 -11.27 -2.49 -13.01
N GLN A 63 -9.95 -2.54 -12.79
CA GLN A 63 -8.99 -3.05 -13.76
C GLN A 63 -8.43 -4.44 -13.41
N GLY A 64 -8.69 -4.97 -12.21
CA GLY A 64 -8.34 -6.34 -11.84
C GLY A 64 -8.89 -7.39 -12.81
N ARG A 65 -10.05 -7.11 -13.42
CA ARG A 65 -10.65 -7.93 -14.49
C ARG A 65 -9.75 -8.12 -15.71
N LEU A 66 -8.79 -7.24 -15.98
CA LEU A 66 -7.84 -7.40 -17.09
C LEU A 66 -7.00 -8.67 -16.91
N ILE A 67 -6.65 -8.99 -15.67
CA ILE A 67 -5.89 -10.19 -15.31
C ILE A 67 -6.78 -11.43 -15.45
N ASP A 68 -8.04 -11.35 -15.05
CA ASP A 68 -9.01 -12.43 -15.26
C ASP A 68 -9.28 -12.70 -16.74
N ASN A 69 -9.34 -11.64 -17.56
CA ASN A 69 -9.44 -11.79 -19.02
C ASN A 69 -8.20 -12.48 -19.60
N ALA A 70 -6.99 -12.13 -19.14
CA ALA A 70 -5.76 -12.81 -19.57
C ALA A 70 -5.74 -14.29 -19.16
N LYS A 71 -6.22 -14.63 -17.95
CA LYS A 71 -6.40 -16.03 -17.51
C LYS A 71 -7.39 -16.79 -18.39
N GLN A 72 -8.56 -16.22 -18.66
CA GLN A 72 -9.58 -16.87 -19.49
C GLN A 72 -9.11 -17.06 -20.94
N ALA A 73 -8.41 -16.07 -21.51
CA ALA A 73 -7.85 -16.17 -22.85
C ALA A 73 -6.74 -17.25 -22.91
N LEU A 74 -5.89 -17.32 -21.87
CA LEU A 74 -4.89 -18.38 -21.73
C LEU A 74 -5.54 -19.76 -21.68
N GLU A 75 -6.53 -19.96 -20.81
CA GLU A 75 -7.24 -21.24 -20.69
C GLU A 75 -7.89 -21.65 -22.01
N SER A 76 -8.51 -20.71 -22.71
CA SER A 76 -9.15 -20.93 -24.00
C SER A 76 -8.13 -21.33 -25.08
N PHE A 77 -6.95 -20.71 -25.08
CA PHE A 77 -5.85 -21.07 -25.97
C PHE A 77 -5.27 -22.45 -25.63
N LEU A 78 -4.99 -22.73 -24.36
CA LEU A 78 -4.41 -24.01 -23.92
C LEU A 78 -5.30 -25.20 -24.25
N ARG A 79 -6.64 -25.04 -24.18
CA ARG A 79 -7.59 -26.10 -24.60
C ARG A 79 -7.46 -26.51 -26.07
N VAL A 80 -6.98 -25.64 -26.94
CA VAL A 80 -6.89 -25.95 -28.39
C VAL A 80 -5.58 -26.60 -28.76
N VAL A 81 -4.52 -26.24 -28.04
CA VAL A 81 -3.16 -26.71 -28.26
C VAL A 81 -2.80 -27.87 -27.34
N GLU A 82 -3.77 -28.36 -26.57
CA GLU A 82 -3.60 -29.50 -25.67
C GLU A 82 -3.09 -30.72 -26.44
N GLY A 83 -1.99 -31.30 -25.95
CA GLY A 83 -1.30 -32.42 -26.59
C GLY A 83 -0.55 -32.09 -27.88
N GLN A 84 -0.60 -30.84 -28.36
CA GLN A 84 0.07 -30.39 -29.59
C GLN A 84 1.36 -29.60 -29.33
N ILE A 85 1.52 -29.07 -28.12
CA ILE A 85 2.70 -28.29 -27.71
C ILE A 85 3.48 -29.02 -26.62
N ALA A 86 4.80 -28.77 -26.57
CA ALA A 86 5.66 -29.31 -25.53
C ALA A 86 5.32 -28.70 -24.15
N PRO A 87 5.57 -29.42 -23.04
CA PRO A 87 5.37 -28.88 -21.70
C PRO A 87 6.12 -27.56 -21.44
N SER A 88 7.36 -27.43 -21.95
CA SER A 88 8.14 -26.20 -21.84
C SER A 88 7.51 -25.02 -22.59
N GLU A 89 6.91 -25.28 -23.75
CA GLU A 89 6.20 -24.26 -24.51
C GLU A 89 4.92 -23.84 -23.78
N ARG A 90 4.17 -24.79 -23.21
CA ARG A 90 3.01 -24.51 -22.37
C ARG A 90 3.38 -23.61 -21.18
N GLU A 91 4.47 -23.92 -20.49
CA GLU A 91 4.95 -23.15 -19.35
C GLU A 91 5.22 -21.69 -19.73
N SER A 92 5.80 -21.44 -20.92
CA SER A 92 6.08 -20.08 -21.41
C SER A 92 4.82 -19.21 -21.59
N TYR A 93 3.64 -19.82 -21.77
CA TYR A 93 2.36 -19.11 -21.83
C TYR A 93 1.69 -18.97 -20.45
N VAL A 94 1.91 -19.92 -19.54
CA VAL A 94 1.31 -19.89 -18.20
C VAL A 94 2.03 -18.89 -17.30
N GLN A 95 3.36 -18.96 -17.29
CA GLN A 95 4.21 -18.22 -16.36
C GLN A 95 3.94 -16.70 -16.34
N PRO A 96 3.75 -16.00 -17.48
CA PRO A 96 3.45 -14.56 -17.45
C PRO A 96 2.14 -14.21 -16.74
N VAL A 97 1.12 -15.07 -16.80
CA VAL A 97 -0.17 -14.82 -16.14
C VAL A 97 -0.06 -15.05 -14.63
N VAL A 98 0.73 -16.04 -14.21
CA VAL A 98 1.04 -16.29 -12.80
C VAL A 98 1.77 -15.09 -12.19
N GLU A 99 2.84 -14.63 -12.84
CA GLU A 99 3.61 -13.46 -12.38
C GLU A 99 2.75 -12.20 -12.25
N LEU A 100 1.87 -11.95 -13.22
CA LEU A 100 0.96 -10.80 -13.17
C LEU A 100 -0.05 -10.90 -12.03
N ASN A 101 -0.57 -12.10 -11.77
CA ASN A 101 -1.49 -12.35 -10.67
C ASN A 101 -0.81 -12.16 -9.30
N ASP A 102 0.40 -12.68 -9.14
CA ASP A 102 1.16 -12.55 -7.88
C ASP A 102 1.50 -11.08 -7.61
N LYS A 103 1.89 -10.35 -8.65
CA LYS A 103 2.15 -8.91 -8.57
C LYS A 103 0.91 -8.11 -8.18
N LEU A 104 -0.23 -8.40 -8.80
CA LEU A 104 -1.52 -7.78 -8.44
C LEU A 104 -1.85 -8.03 -6.97
N ASN A 105 -1.72 -9.27 -6.51
CA ASN A 105 -2.03 -9.65 -5.13
C ASN A 105 -1.09 -8.97 -4.13
N GLY A 106 0.21 -8.89 -4.45
CA GLY A 106 1.20 -8.21 -3.60
C GLY A 106 0.95 -6.70 -3.47
N VAL A 107 0.57 -6.02 -4.56
CA VAL A 107 0.22 -4.59 -4.49
C VAL A 107 -1.14 -4.38 -3.80
N GLY A 108 -2.14 -5.20 -4.12
CA GLY A 108 -3.47 -5.12 -3.52
C GLY A 108 -3.49 -5.43 -2.02
N GLY A 109 -2.65 -6.36 -1.56
CA GLY A 109 -2.46 -6.66 -0.13
C GLY A 109 -1.95 -5.44 0.64
N ARG A 110 -0.82 -4.88 0.19
CA ARG A 110 -0.22 -3.67 0.78
C ARG A 110 -1.19 -2.47 0.77
N GLN A 111 -1.97 -2.33 -0.31
CA GLN A 111 -2.97 -1.26 -0.40
C GLN A 111 -4.07 -1.39 0.66
N ARG A 112 -4.57 -2.60 0.93
CA ARG A 112 -5.56 -2.83 1.98
C ARG A 112 -5.00 -2.50 3.37
N GLU A 113 -3.79 -3.00 3.67
CA GLU A 113 -3.11 -2.72 4.94
C GLU A 113 -2.91 -1.21 5.17
N TYR A 114 -2.48 -0.49 4.13
CA TYR A 114 -2.30 0.97 4.21
C TYR A 114 -3.62 1.70 4.45
N LYS A 115 -4.69 1.33 3.75
CA LYS A 115 -6.02 1.91 3.96
C LYS A 115 -6.51 1.69 5.40
N ASP A 116 -6.34 0.48 5.93
CA ASP A 116 -6.73 0.15 7.30
C ASP A 116 -5.93 0.96 8.33
N ALA A 117 -4.65 1.21 8.08
CA ALA A 117 -3.82 2.08 8.91
C ALA A 117 -4.30 3.54 8.87
N LEU A 118 -4.65 4.07 7.69
CA LEU A 118 -5.20 5.43 7.54
C LEU A 118 -6.54 5.58 8.27
N ASP A 119 -7.44 4.61 8.14
CA ASP A 119 -8.75 4.65 8.81
C ASP A 119 -8.60 4.63 10.34
N LYS A 120 -7.65 3.84 10.87
CA LYS A 120 -7.32 3.84 12.31
C LYS A 120 -6.74 5.17 12.78
N ALA A 121 -5.79 5.74 12.05
CA ALA A 121 -5.21 7.04 12.38
C ALA A 121 -6.26 8.15 12.39
N LYS A 122 -7.21 8.10 11.45
CA LYS A 122 -8.29 9.08 11.35
C LYS A 122 -9.27 8.96 12.52
N SER A 123 -9.58 7.74 12.96
CA SER A 123 -10.37 7.54 14.19
C SER A 123 -9.65 8.10 15.41
N TRP A 124 -8.37 7.80 15.56
CA TRP A 124 -7.57 8.26 16.70
C TRP A 124 -7.47 9.79 16.76
N LEU A 125 -7.20 10.48 15.64
CA LEU A 125 -7.16 11.94 15.61
C LEU A 125 -8.50 12.56 16.04
N ARG A 126 -9.62 12.00 15.58
CA ARG A 126 -10.97 12.46 15.98
C ARG A 126 -11.23 12.33 17.48
N GLU A 127 -10.63 11.34 18.14
CA GLU A 127 -10.77 11.11 19.57
C GLU A 127 -9.82 11.98 20.41
N VAL A 128 -8.62 12.24 19.91
CA VAL A 128 -7.56 12.94 20.65
C VAL A 128 -7.61 14.45 20.48
N GLU A 129 -7.97 14.95 19.31
CA GLU A 129 -8.02 16.39 19.02
C GLU A 129 -8.94 17.18 19.99
N PRO A 130 -10.16 16.71 20.33
CA PRO A 130 -10.99 17.41 21.33
C PRO A 130 -10.40 17.38 22.74
N LYS A 131 -9.73 16.29 23.12
CA LYS A 131 -9.07 16.16 24.43
C LYS A 131 -7.89 17.14 24.54
N ALA A 132 -7.06 17.20 23.50
CA ALA A 132 -5.95 18.14 23.41
C ALA A 132 -6.45 19.59 23.44
N ASN A 133 -7.45 19.93 22.62
CA ASN A 133 -8.04 21.27 22.60
C ASN A 133 -8.62 21.67 23.95
N LYS A 134 -9.29 20.75 24.65
CA LYS A 134 -9.79 21.01 26.01
C LYS A 134 -8.65 21.34 26.97
N ILE A 135 -7.59 20.53 27.00
CA ILE A 135 -6.46 20.75 27.92
C ILE A 135 -5.72 22.06 27.61
N LEU A 136 -5.60 22.42 26.34
CA LEU A 136 -4.90 23.65 25.91
C LEU A 136 -5.73 24.93 26.12
N SER A 137 -7.06 24.84 26.08
CA SER A 137 -7.97 26.00 26.20
C SER A 137 -8.56 26.19 27.59
N GLU A 138 -8.56 25.14 28.43
CA GLU A 138 -9.08 25.21 29.80
C GLU A 138 -8.16 26.11 30.66
N PRO A 139 -8.69 27.16 31.32
CA PRO A 139 -7.90 27.97 32.24
C PRO A 139 -7.35 27.13 33.40
N VAL A 140 -6.13 27.44 33.83
CA VAL A 140 -5.50 26.79 34.97
C VAL A 140 -6.37 27.00 36.21
N ALA A 141 -6.76 25.89 36.85
CA ALA A 141 -7.62 25.95 38.03
C ALA A 141 -6.88 26.55 39.23
N ALA A 142 -7.58 27.39 40.00
CA ALA A 142 -7.08 27.94 41.26
C ALA A 142 -7.26 26.97 42.45
N ASP A 143 -8.23 26.05 42.35
CA ASP A 143 -8.47 25.00 43.33
C ASP A 143 -7.44 23.85 43.17
N PRO A 144 -6.72 23.46 44.22
CA PRO A 144 -5.67 22.44 44.14
C PRO A 144 -6.13 21.07 43.63
N ASN A 145 -7.33 20.61 44.01
CA ASN A 145 -7.85 19.30 43.57
C ASN A 145 -8.16 19.34 42.07
N THR A 146 -8.77 20.43 41.62
CA THR A 146 -9.10 20.64 40.20
C THR A 146 -7.84 20.81 39.34
N LEU A 147 -6.80 21.46 39.88
CA LEU A 147 -5.50 21.58 39.23
C LEU A 147 -4.79 20.23 39.10
N GLU A 148 -4.87 19.39 40.14
CA GLU A 148 -4.33 18.02 40.10
C GLU A 148 -5.04 17.18 39.03
N ASP A 149 -6.37 17.29 38.92
CA ASP A 149 -7.15 16.65 37.86
C ASP A 149 -6.78 17.14 36.46
N GLN A 150 -6.53 18.45 36.28
CA GLN A 150 -6.02 19.00 35.01
C GLN A 150 -4.65 18.42 34.65
N LEU A 151 -3.74 18.35 35.62
CA LEU A 151 -2.39 17.80 35.43
C LEU A 151 -2.42 16.31 35.09
N ASN A 152 -3.26 15.53 35.77
CA ASN A 152 -3.41 14.09 35.52
C ASN A 152 -3.96 13.83 34.11
N ARG A 153 -4.94 14.63 33.65
CA ARG A 153 -5.46 14.58 32.27
C ARG A 153 -4.37 14.91 31.25
N ALA A 154 -3.56 15.95 31.49
CA ALA A 154 -2.46 16.33 30.61
C ALA A 154 -1.37 15.24 30.54
N LYS A 155 -1.00 14.64 31.67
CA LYS A 155 -0.05 13.51 31.72
C LYS A 155 -0.58 12.27 30.99
N ALA A 156 -1.86 11.94 31.17
CA ALA A 156 -2.47 10.81 30.47
C ALA A 156 -2.44 11.02 28.95
N LEU A 157 -2.80 12.23 28.48
CA LEU A 157 -2.75 12.58 27.06
C LEU A 157 -1.31 12.55 26.51
N ASN A 158 -0.35 13.07 27.27
CA ASN A 158 1.07 13.01 26.91
C ASN A 158 1.56 11.56 26.77
N ASN A 159 1.18 10.68 27.71
CA ASN A 159 1.55 9.26 27.64
C ASN A 159 0.90 8.56 26.43
N GLU A 160 -0.33 8.95 26.06
CA GLU A 160 -1.00 8.46 24.84
C GLU A 160 -0.23 8.90 23.57
N PHE A 161 0.21 10.16 23.49
CA PHE A 161 1.06 10.63 22.39
C PHE A 161 2.41 9.92 22.32
N VAL A 162 3.07 9.71 23.46
CA VAL A 162 4.36 8.99 23.54
C VAL A 162 4.20 7.52 23.14
N ALA A 163 3.10 6.87 23.54
CA ALA A 163 2.80 5.50 23.14
C ALA A 163 2.60 5.38 21.62
N GLN A 164 1.97 6.38 21.00
CA GLN A 164 1.86 6.49 19.54
C GLN A 164 3.20 6.83 18.88
N GLY A 165 4.14 7.47 19.58
CA GLY A 165 5.54 7.63 19.14
C GLY A 165 6.25 6.31 18.84
N ARG A 166 5.80 5.17 19.43
CA ARG A 166 6.30 3.83 19.05
C ARG A 166 5.98 3.44 17.60
N LEU A 167 5.05 4.14 16.95
CA LEU A 167 4.84 3.99 15.50
C LEU A 167 6.06 4.47 14.71
N ILE A 168 6.79 5.47 15.21
CA ILE A 168 8.07 5.92 14.64
C ILE A 168 9.14 4.84 14.85
N ASP A 169 9.17 4.19 16.02
CA ASP A 169 10.07 3.07 16.27
C ASP A 169 9.75 1.84 15.40
N ASN A 170 8.46 1.58 15.15
CA ASN A 170 8.04 0.53 14.22
C ASN A 170 8.41 0.87 12.77
N ALA A 171 8.30 2.15 12.37
CA ALA A 171 8.75 2.61 11.06
C ALA A 171 10.28 2.48 10.91
N LYS A 172 11.06 2.76 11.96
CA LYS A 172 12.51 2.52 12.01
C LYS A 172 12.84 1.04 11.81
N GLN A 173 12.18 0.13 12.54
CA GLN A 173 12.42 -1.31 12.38
C GLN A 173 12.01 -1.84 11.00
N ALA A 174 10.91 -1.33 10.44
CA ALA A 174 10.47 -1.68 9.09
C ALA A 174 11.48 -1.21 8.03
N LEU A 175 12.02 0.00 8.18
CA LEU A 175 13.06 0.55 7.31
C LEU A 175 14.38 -0.24 7.44
N GLU A 176 14.83 -0.56 8.65
CA GLU A 176 16.03 -1.37 8.86
C GLU A 176 15.90 -2.75 8.22
N SER A 177 14.73 -3.37 8.37
CA SER A 177 14.43 -4.67 7.76
C SER A 177 14.40 -4.59 6.23
N PHE A 178 13.82 -3.53 5.66
CA PHE A 178 13.82 -3.27 4.22
C PHE A 178 15.25 -3.05 3.69
N LEU A 179 16.01 -2.14 4.31
CA LEU A 179 17.38 -1.81 3.91
C LEU A 179 18.32 -3.01 3.95
N ARG A 180 18.10 -3.95 4.88
CA ARG A 180 18.85 -5.20 4.96
C ARG A 180 18.52 -6.16 3.82
N VAL A 181 17.29 -6.15 3.32
CA VAL A 181 16.85 -6.97 2.18
C VAL A 181 17.33 -6.37 0.85
N VAL A 182 17.37 -5.05 0.73
CA VAL A 182 17.79 -4.35 -0.51
C VAL A 182 19.27 -3.97 -0.54
N GLU A 183 20.04 -4.42 0.45
CA GLU A 183 21.46 -4.10 0.58
C GLU A 183 22.26 -4.61 -0.65
N GLY A 184 22.95 -3.69 -1.33
CA GLY A 184 23.70 -3.98 -2.56
C GLY A 184 22.86 -4.01 -3.85
N GLN A 185 21.53 -3.87 -3.76
CA GLN A 185 20.62 -3.85 -4.91
C GLN A 185 20.16 -2.45 -5.31
N ILE A 186 20.31 -1.47 -4.43
CA ILE A 186 19.93 -0.07 -4.66
C ILE A 186 21.14 0.85 -4.63
N ALA A 187 21.11 1.91 -5.42
CA ALA A 187 22.18 2.89 -5.48
C ALA A 187 22.30 3.65 -4.14
N PRO A 188 23.51 4.10 -3.74
CA PRO A 188 23.70 4.84 -2.48
C PRO A 188 22.81 6.08 -2.34
N SER A 189 22.60 6.81 -3.44
CA SER A 189 21.70 7.97 -3.48
C SER A 189 20.23 7.60 -3.27
N GLU A 190 19.83 6.41 -3.69
CA GLU A 190 18.49 5.89 -3.51
C GLU A 190 18.28 5.41 -2.07
N ARG A 191 19.32 4.80 -1.46
CA ARG A 191 19.35 4.44 -0.04
C ARG A 191 19.19 5.66 0.87
N GLU A 192 19.90 6.76 0.58
CA GLU A 192 19.77 8.01 1.32
C GLU A 192 18.33 8.56 1.31
N SER A 193 17.64 8.45 0.16
CA SER A 193 16.25 8.91 0.05
C SER A 193 15.26 8.15 0.95
N TYR A 194 15.58 6.91 1.32
CA TYR A 194 14.77 6.10 2.24
C TYR A 194 15.14 6.34 3.72
N VAL A 195 16.40 6.68 4.00
CA VAL A 195 16.90 6.90 5.36
C VAL A 195 16.53 8.28 5.90
N GLN A 196 16.61 9.31 5.04
CA GLN A 196 16.49 10.70 5.47
C GLN A 196 15.18 11.05 6.18
N PRO A 197 14.00 10.61 5.69
CA PRO A 197 12.74 10.93 6.35
C PRO A 197 12.61 10.34 7.76
N VAL A 198 13.29 9.21 8.04
CA VAL A 198 13.27 8.56 9.37
C VAL A 198 14.25 9.21 10.33
N VAL A 199 15.36 9.75 9.82
CA VAL A 199 16.31 10.56 10.60
C VAL A 199 15.68 11.90 11.00
N GLU A 200 15.00 12.57 10.06
CA GLU A 200 14.30 13.85 10.33
C GLU A 200 13.16 13.72 11.35
N LEU A 201 12.57 12.53 11.49
CA LEU A 201 11.59 12.21 12.54
C LEU A 201 12.20 12.04 13.94
N ASN A 202 13.53 11.93 14.05
CA ASN A 202 14.25 11.73 15.31
C ASN A 202 14.80 13.04 15.91
N ASP A 203 14.90 14.09 15.10
CA ASP A 203 15.46 15.40 15.46
C ASP A 203 14.39 16.44 15.84
N LYS A 204 13.12 16.02 15.98
CA LYS A 204 11.99 16.83 16.47
C LYS A 204 11.47 16.29 17.80
#